data_AF-A0A7C3SND5-F1
#
_entry.id   AF-A0A7C3SND5-F1
#
_cell.length_a   1.000
_cell.length_b   1.000
_cell.length_c   1.000
_cell.angle_alpha   90.00
_cell.angle_beta   90.00
_cell.angle_gamma   90.00
#
_symmetry.space_group_name_H-M   'P 1'
#
loop_
_entity.id
_entity.type
_entity.pdbx_description
1 polymer ?
#
loop_
_entity_poly.entity_id
_entity_poly.type
_entity_poly.pdbx_seq_one_letter_code
_entity_poly.pdbx_strand_id
1 'polypeptide(L)'
;MSEIISKEKKVKKVFELVEEIQKAKEETVKGFLIIGKNLDIIQRERLYIYYGEHIQNFEMFLKEIGIKHGTAFNLIRIWRTFGEIITYKNLYVDYFRLVKLLPVAKDLSDEEKEEWLDKANSLTFSDFEDEIGKAKGKISELECQHPDEEQELYTRCKICGKWIKRDINYFKNYIQKYENKS
;
A
#
# COMPACT_ATOMS: atom_id res chain seq x y z
N MET A 1 -41.65 -11.63 10.84
CA MET A 1 -41.77 -10.41 11.66
C MET A 1 -40.36 -9.89 11.90
N SER A 2 -39.95 -8.77 11.28
CA SER A 2 -38.64 -8.19 11.55
C SER A 2 -38.69 -7.46 12.89
N GLU A 3 -37.90 -7.89 13.87
CA GLU A 3 -37.69 -7.10 15.09
C GLU A 3 -37.17 -5.71 14.70
N ILE A 4 -37.91 -4.66 15.10
CA ILE A 4 -37.45 -3.28 14.97
C ILE A 4 -36.34 -3.09 16.02
N ILE A 5 -35.11 -3.38 15.62
CA ILE A 5 -33.92 -3.14 16.44
C ILE A 5 -33.80 -1.63 16.67
N SER A 6 -33.77 -1.20 17.93
CA SER A 6 -33.59 0.21 18.29
C SER A 6 -32.28 0.78 17.71
N LYS A 7 -32.26 2.08 17.43
CA LYS A 7 -31.07 2.78 16.91
C LYS A 7 -29.83 2.53 17.77
N GLU A 8 -29.99 2.52 19.09
CA GLU A 8 -28.92 2.25 20.06
C GLU A 8 -28.33 0.84 19.91
N LYS A 9 -29.18 -0.19 19.77
CA LYS A 9 -28.72 -1.56 19.53
C LYS A 9 -27.95 -1.67 18.22
N LYS A 10 -28.37 -0.96 17.16
CA LYS A 10 -27.64 -0.93 15.88
C LYS A 10 -26.28 -0.25 16.02
N VAL A 11 -26.21 0.89 16.71
CA VAL A 11 -24.94 1.61 16.95
C VAL A 11 -23.95 0.73 17.73
N LYS A 12 -24.41 0.09 18.81
CA LYS A 12 -23.58 -0.85 19.58
C LYS A 12 -23.07 -1.99 18.71
N LYS A 13 -23.94 -2.58 17.88
CA LYS A 13 -23.54 -3.69 17.01
C LYS A 13 -22.51 -3.27 15.96
N VAL A 14 -22.64 -2.08 15.38
CA VAL A 14 -21.64 -1.55 14.44
C VAL A 14 -20.28 -1.39 15.12
N PHE A 15 -20.25 -0.84 16.34
CA PHE A 15 -19.02 -0.68 17.10
C PHE A 15 -18.32 -2.03 17.36
N GLU A 16 -19.07 -3.03 17.85
CA GLU A 16 -18.54 -4.40 18.05
C GLU A 16 -17.97 -5.01 16.76
N LEU A 17 -18.68 -4.87 15.64
CA LEU A 17 -18.22 -5.39 14.34
C LEU A 17 -16.96 -4.67 13.84
N VAL A 18 -16.83 -3.36 14.09
CA VAL A 18 -15.62 -2.61 13.73
C VAL A 18 -14.42 -3.08 14.55
N GLU A 19 -14.60 -3.34 15.85
CA GLU A 19 -13.53 -3.91 16.68
C GLU A 19 -13.11 -5.32 16.21
N GLU A 20 -14.07 -6.17 15.84
CA GLU A 20 -13.80 -7.49 15.26
C GLU A 20 -12.99 -7.36 13.95
N ILE A 21 -13.36 -6.42 13.07
CA ILE A 21 -12.63 -6.15 11.83
C ILE A 21 -11.20 -5.69 12.13
N GLN A 22 -11.00 -4.78 13.09
CA GLN A 22 -9.68 -4.29 13.46
C GLN A 22 -8.78 -5.43 13.96
N LYS A 23 -9.28 -6.29 14.84
CA LYS A 23 -8.56 -7.48 15.32
C LYS A 23 -8.20 -8.44 14.19
N ALA A 24 -9.15 -8.74 13.30
CA ALA A 24 -8.89 -9.62 12.15
C ALA A 24 -7.81 -9.04 11.22
N LYS A 25 -7.78 -7.71 11.04
CA LYS A 25 -6.70 -7.05 10.29
C LYS A 25 -5.35 -7.14 11.01
N GLU A 26 -5.31 -6.97 12.33
CA GLU A 26 -4.10 -7.16 13.15
C GLU A 26 -3.54 -8.57 13.02
N GLU A 27 -4.39 -9.59 13.15
CA GLU A 27 -4.00 -10.99 12.99
C GLU A 27 -3.49 -11.28 11.58
N THR A 28 -4.11 -10.69 10.55
CA THR A 28 -3.67 -10.82 9.16
C THR A 28 -2.26 -10.26 8.97
N VAL A 29 -1.97 -9.08 9.52
CA VAL A 29 -0.63 -8.46 9.47
C VAL A 29 0.40 -9.33 10.19
N LYS A 30 0.07 -9.83 11.39
CA LYS A 30 0.94 -10.77 12.13
C LYS A 30 1.22 -12.03 11.31
N GLY A 31 0.20 -12.59 10.66
CA GLY A 31 0.33 -13.72 9.74
C GLY A 31 1.32 -13.43 8.61
N PHE A 32 1.23 -12.26 7.97
CA PHE A 32 2.18 -11.85 6.94
C PHE A 32 3.62 -11.72 7.44
N LEU A 33 3.83 -11.16 8.65
CA LEU A 33 5.17 -11.08 9.23
C LEU A 33 5.76 -12.45 9.54
N ILE A 34 4.95 -13.37 10.08
CA ILE A 34 5.36 -14.76 10.34
C ILE A 34 5.73 -15.47 9.03
N ILE A 35 4.92 -15.31 7.99
CA ILE A 35 5.23 -15.88 6.66
C ILE A 35 6.53 -15.28 6.13
N GLY A 36 6.70 -13.96 6.20
CA GLY A 36 7.93 -13.27 5.76
C GLY A 36 9.18 -13.77 6.48
N LYS A 37 9.11 -13.91 7.81
CA LYS A 37 10.17 -14.49 8.65
C LYS A 37 10.54 -15.90 8.22
N ASN A 38 9.55 -16.78 8.10
CA ASN A 38 9.78 -18.17 7.77
C ASN A 38 10.34 -18.33 6.35
N LEU A 39 9.80 -17.58 5.39
CA LEU A 39 10.32 -17.57 4.02
C LEU A 39 11.76 -17.04 3.96
N ASP A 40 12.12 -16.04 4.78
CA ASP A 40 13.49 -15.53 4.88
C ASP A 40 14.46 -16.62 5.36
N ILE A 41 14.12 -17.30 6.46
CA ILE A 41 14.91 -18.40 7.02
C ILE A 41 15.06 -19.53 5.99
N ILE A 42 13.95 -20.00 5.42
CA ILE A 42 13.94 -21.07 4.41
C ILE A 42 14.80 -20.70 3.20
N GLN A 43 14.73 -19.44 2.73
CA GLN A 43 15.51 -18.98 1.59
C GLN A 43 17.01 -18.91 1.92
N ARG A 44 17.37 -18.27 3.04
CA ARG A 44 18.79 -18.03 3.43
C ARG A 44 19.52 -19.32 3.76
N GLU A 45 18.88 -20.21 4.49
CA GLU A 45 19.45 -21.50 4.91
C GLU A 45 19.24 -22.61 3.85
N ARG A 46 18.60 -22.26 2.73
CA ARG A 46 18.26 -23.19 1.64
C ARG A 46 17.47 -24.42 2.11
N LEU A 47 16.64 -24.28 3.15
CA LEU A 47 15.87 -25.39 3.73
C LEU A 47 14.85 -26.00 2.76
N TYR A 48 14.48 -25.26 1.72
CA TYR A 48 13.52 -25.72 0.71
C TYR A 48 13.96 -27.01 -0.02
N ILE A 49 15.26 -27.30 -0.08
CA ILE A 49 15.78 -28.54 -0.71
C ILE A 49 15.36 -29.80 0.05
N TYR A 50 14.98 -29.67 1.33
CA TYR A 50 14.54 -30.78 2.17
C TYR A 50 13.02 -30.97 2.16
N TYR A 51 12.26 -30.10 1.47
CA TYR A 51 10.80 -30.19 1.43
C TYR A 51 10.30 -31.30 0.50
N GLY A 52 11.05 -31.61 -0.57
CA GLY A 52 10.74 -32.70 -1.51
C GLY A 52 11.85 -32.90 -2.53
N GLU A 53 12.04 -34.15 -2.99
CA GLU A 53 13.12 -34.53 -3.91
C GLU A 53 13.07 -33.78 -5.26
N HIS A 54 11.88 -33.35 -5.69
CA HIS A 54 11.68 -32.60 -6.93
C HIS A 54 12.00 -31.10 -6.81
N ILE A 55 12.25 -30.58 -5.60
CA ILE A 55 12.43 -29.15 -5.37
C ILE A 55 13.90 -28.78 -5.48
N GLN A 56 14.25 -28.16 -6.61
CA GLN A 56 15.63 -27.80 -6.92
C GLN A 56 15.98 -26.35 -6.57
N ASN A 57 14.98 -25.48 -6.43
CA ASN A 57 15.17 -24.06 -6.16
C ASN A 57 13.97 -23.48 -5.38
N PHE A 58 14.16 -22.26 -4.87
CA PHE A 58 13.17 -21.59 -4.04
C PHE A 58 11.87 -21.28 -4.79
N GLU A 59 11.92 -21.01 -6.10
CA GLU A 59 10.71 -20.72 -6.89
C GLU A 59 9.80 -21.96 -7.02
N MET A 60 10.39 -23.14 -7.22
CA MET A 60 9.65 -24.42 -7.23
C MET A 60 8.99 -24.67 -5.86
N PHE A 61 9.70 -24.40 -4.77
CA PHE A 61 9.13 -24.48 -3.43
C PHE A 61 7.94 -23.54 -3.25
N LEU A 62 8.07 -22.27 -3.66
CA LEU A 62 6.97 -21.30 -3.58
C LEU A 62 5.74 -21.75 -4.37
N LYS A 63 5.93 -22.32 -5.57
CA LYS A 63 4.86 -22.90 -6.38
C LYS A 63 4.17 -24.07 -5.67
N GLU A 64 4.95 -24.96 -5.05
CA GLU A 64 4.44 -26.12 -4.29
C GLU A 64 3.54 -25.68 -3.13
N ILE A 65 3.93 -24.66 -2.38
CA ILE A 65 3.14 -24.14 -1.25
C ILE A 65 2.07 -23.10 -1.66
N GLY A 66 1.87 -22.87 -2.96
CA GLY A 66 0.83 -21.98 -3.48
C GLY A 66 1.07 -20.48 -3.28
N ILE A 67 2.32 -20.03 -3.08
CA ILE A 67 2.66 -18.62 -2.91
C ILE A 67 3.25 -18.05 -4.21
N LYS A 68 2.67 -16.95 -4.71
CA LYS A 68 3.21 -16.24 -5.88
C LYS A 68 4.58 -15.63 -5.55
N HIS A 69 5.51 -15.74 -6.50
CA HIS A 69 6.87 -15.20 -6.38
C HIS A 69 6.90 -13.74 -5.88
N GLY A 70 6.16 -12.82 -6.52
CA GLY A 70 6.13 -11.42 -6.11
C GLY A 70 5.64 -11.20 -4.67
N THR A 71 4.65 -11.97 -4.23
CA THR A 71 4.13 -11.91 -2.85
C THR A 71 5.18 -12.39 -1.85
N ALA A 72 5.84 -13.52 -2.12
CA ALA A 72 6.89 -14.06 -1.25
C ALA A 72 8.03 -13.06 -1.05
N PHE A 73 8.56 -12.49 -2.14
CA PHE A 73 9.67 -11.54 -2.05
C PHE A 73 9.28 -10.22 -1.35
N ASN A 74 8.03 -9.76 -1.53
CA ASN A 74 7.54 -8.62 -0.75
C ASN A 74 7.47 -8.93 0.75
N LEU A 75 6.97 -10.11 1.13
CA LEU A 75 6.89 -10.52 2.55
C LEU A 75 8.28 -10.66 3.18
N ILE A 76 9.22 -11.30 2.49
CA ILE A 76 10.62 -11.40 2.92
C ILE A 76 11.23 -10.01 3.09
N ARG A 77 11.02 -9.11 2.11
CA ARG A 77 11.57 -7.76 2.17
C ARG A 77 10.99 -6.96 3.33
N ILE A 78 9.68 -7.03 3.57
CA ILE A 78 9.03 -6.40 4.73
C ILE A 78 9.63 -6.94 6.03
N TRP A 79 9.76 -8.26 6.16
CA TRP A 79 10.35 -8.86 7.35
C TRP A 79 11.79 -8.37 7.59
N ARG A 80 12.64 -8.40 6.57
CA ARG A 80 14.03 -7.93 6.67
C ARG A 80 14.14 -6.43 7.00
N THR A 81 13.19 -5.61 6.53
CA THR A 81 13.25 -4.16 6.73
C THR A 81 12.63 -3.72 8.06
N PHE A 82 11.52 -4.32 8.48
CA PHE A 82 10.73 -3.84 9.63
C PHE A 82 10.37 -4.92 10.64
N GLY A 83 10.57 -6.20 10.31
CA GLY A 83 9.99 -7.33 11.06
C GLY A 83 10.45 -7.39 12.51
N GLU A 84 11.73 -7.16 12.78
CA GLU A 84 12.28 -7.16 14.14
C GLU A 84 11.73 -5.99 14.96
N ILE A 85 11.75 -4.77 14.41
CA ILE A 85 11.22 -3.56 15.04
C ILE A 85 9.74 -3.73 15.41
N ILE A 86 8.92 -4.17 14.44
CA ILE A 86 7.48 -4.37 14.64
C ILE A 86 7.22 -5.43 15.71
N THR A 87 7.97 -6.54 15.68
CA THR A 87 7.78 -7.63 16.64
C THR A 87 8.21 -7.23 18.05
N TYR A 88 9.38 -6.58 18.19
CA TYR A 88 9.92 -6.15 19.48
C TYR A 88 9.05 -5.09 20.15
N LYS A 89 8.59 -4.10 19.39
CA LYS A 89 7.73 -3.02 19.89
C LYS A 89 6.24 -3.36 19.89
N ASN A 90 5.86 -4.53 19.37
CA ASN A 90 4.46 -4.95 19.20
C ASN A 90 3.62 -3.89 18.46
N LEU A 91 4.17 -3.31 17.39
CA LEU A 91 3.49 -2.30 16.58
C LEU A 91 2.45 -2.94 15.67
N TYR A 92 1.36 -2.22 15.42
CA TYR A 92 0.42 -2.56 14.36
C TYR A 92 0.56 -1.58 13.20
N VAL A 93 0.94 -2.09 12.04
CA VAL A 93 1.02 -1.30 10.81
C VAL A 93 0.37 -2.09 9.67
N ASP A 94 -0.55 -1.45 8.96
CA ASP A 94 -1.26 -2.06 7.83
C ASP A 94 -0.28 -2.56 6.75
N TYR A 95 -0.52 -3.76 6.22
CA TYR A 95 0.34 -4.38 5.22
C TYR A 95 0.61 -3.48 4.01
N PHE A 96 -0.42 -2.79 3.51
CA PHE A 96 -0.26 -1.92 2.34
C PHE A 96 0.64 -0.72 2.65
N ARG A 97 0.60 -0.20 3.89
CA ARG A 97 1.52 0.86 4.33
C ARG A 97 2.96 0.35 4.40
N LEU A 98 3.18 -0.86 4.92
CA LEU A 98 4.51 -1.49 4.93
C LEU A 98 5.08 -1.64 3.52
N VAL A 99 4.27 -2.10 2.55
CA VAL A 99 4.68 -2.19 1.13
C VAL A 99 5.10 -0.83 0.58
N LYS A 100 4.37 0.24 0.91
CA LYS A 100 4.67 1.60 0.44
C LYS A 100 5.91 2.21 1.10
N LEU A 101 6.25 1.79 2.32
CA LEU A 101 7.45 2.20 3.04
C LEU A 101 8.73 1.57 2.48
N LEU A 102 8.67 0.35 1.93
CA LEU A 102 9.83 -0.35 1.38
C LEU A 102 10.79 0.48 0.50
N PRO A 103 10.31 1.32 -0.44
CA PRO A 103 11.20 2.18 -1.25
C PRO A 103 11.84 3.33 -0.46
N VAL A 104 11.21 3.80 0.62
CA VAL A 104 11.72 4.91 1.45
C VAL A 104 12.70 4.41 2.52
N ALA A 105 12.48 3.21 3.03
CA ALA A 105 13.24 2.64 4.14
C ALA A 105 14.56 1.93 3.75
N LYS A 106 15.00 2.04 2.48
CA LYS A 106 16.12 1.24 1.96
C LYS A 106 17.43 1.54 2.68
N ASP A 107 17.70 2.81 2.95
CA ASP A 107 18.99 3.32 3.44
C ASP A 107 18.85 4.05 4.79
N LEU A 108 17.72 3.83 5.48
CA LEU A 108 17.42 4.45 6.77
C LEU A 108 18.02 3.66 7.94
N SER A 109 18.36 4.35 9.02
CA SER A 109 18.68 3.74 10.32
C SER A 109 17.44 3.07 10.92
N ASP A 110 17.63 2.26 11.96
CA ASP A 110 16.49 1.61 12.63
C ASP A 110 15.63 2.62 13.38
N GLU A 111 16.22 3.70 13.92
CA GLU A 111 15.49 4.81 14.52
C GLU A 111 14.62 5.55 13.49
N GLU A 112 15.16 5.85 12.31
CA GLU A 112 14.41 6.49 11.23
C GLU A 112 13.27 5.57 10.72
N LYS A 113 13.51 4.26 10.64
CA LYS A 113 12.46 3.29 10.29
C LYS A 113 11.35 3.27 11.34
N GLU A 114 11.67 3.37 12.62
CA GLU A 114 10.69 3.47 13.69
C GLU A 114 9.81 4.71 13.55
N GLU A 115 10.39 5.88 13.28
CA GLU A 115 9.63 7.11 13.03
C GLU A 115 8.65 6.93 11.86
N TRP A 116 9.08 6.26 10.79
CA TRP A 116 8.22 5.97 9.66
C TRP A 116 7.11 4.96 9.98
N LEU A 117 7.35 3.98 10.84
CA LEU A 117 6.33 3.06 11.33
C LEU A 117 5.30 3.78 12.20
N ASP A 118 5.74 4.72 13.04
CA ASP A 118 4.87 5.55 13.86
C ASP A 118 4.00 6.48 13.00
N LYS A 119 4.58 7.12 11.97
CA LYS A 119 3.82 7.86 10.95
C LYS A 119 2.81 6.95 10.24
N ALA A 120 3.24 5.75 9.86
CA ALA A 120 2.38 4.77 9.19
C ALA A 120 1.28 4.21 10.09
N ASN A 121 1.33 4.38 11.40
CA ASN A 121 0.24 3.99 12.29
C ASN A 121 -0.69 5.18 12.61
N SER A 122 -0.13 6.37 12.81
CA SER A 122 -0.85 7.54 13.30
C SER A 122 -1.52 8.40 12.23
N LEU A 123 -0.92 8.50 11.03
CA LEU A 123 -1.42 9.38 9.98
C LEU A 123 -2.67 8.81 9.29
N THR A 124 -3.50 9.71 8.75
CA THR A 124 -4.56 9.33 7.83
C THR A 124 -3.97 8.73 6.54
N PHE A 125 -4.79 8.09 5.71
CA PHE A 125 -4.31 7.57 4.44
C PHE A 125 -3.73 8.70 3.56
N SER A 126 -4.40 9.86 3.49
CA SER A 126 -3.97 10.98 2.65
C SER A 126 -2.64 11.56 3.13
N ASP A 127 -2.53 11.85 4.43
CA ASP A 127 -1.32 12.45 4.99
C ASP A 127 -0.12 11.51 4.88
N PHE A 128 -0.35 10.21 5.05
CA PHE A 128 0.70 9.21 4.86
C PHE A 128 1.20 9.14 3.41
N GLU A 129 0.30 9.20 2.42
CA GLU A 129 0.71 9.24 1.01
C GLU A 129 1.51 10.52 0.68
N ASP A 130 1.10 11.65 1.24
CA ASP A 130 1.79 12.92 1.07
C ASP A 130 3.21 12.88 1.64
N GLU A 131 3.38 12.36 2.86
CA GLU A 131 4.70 12.16 3.48
C GLU A 131 5.59 11.22 2.65
N ILE A 132 5.04 10.10 2.15
CA ILE A 132 5.75 9.19 1.26
C ILE A 132 6.12 9.89 -0.07
N GLY A 133 5.27 10.78 -0.56
CA GLY A 133 5.52 11.62 -1.73
C GLY A 133 6.71 12.54 -1.50
N LYS A 134 6.70 13.32 -0.41
CA LYS A 134 7.78 14.22 -0.01
C LYS A 134 9.11 13.49 0.15
N ALA A 135 9.10 12.33 0.81
CA ALA A 135 10.30 11.52 0.98
C ALA A 135 10.88 11.01 -0.35
N LYS A 136 10.06 10.93 -1.40
CA LYS A 136 10.49 10.58 -2.77
C LYS A 136 10.81 11.82 -3.62
N GLY A 137 10.83 13.01 -3.04
CA GLY A 137 11.10 14.28 -3.73
C GLY A 137 9.91 14.84 -4.51
N LYS A 138 8.68 14.39 -4.23
CA LYS A 138 7.46 14.99 -4.81
C LYS A 138 7.03 16.20 -3.98
N ILE A 139 6.51 17.21 -4.65
CA ILE A 139 5.87 18.36 -4.00
C ILE A 139 4.53 17.88 -3.42
N SER A 140 4.18 18.37 -2.23
CA SER A 140 2.90 18.05 -1.60
C SER A 140 1.72 18.58 -2.41
N GLU A 141 0.55 17.95 -2.29
CA GLU A 141 -0.67 18.45 -2.97
C GLU A 141 -1.06 19.86 -2.52
N LEU A 142 -0.74 20.21 -1.26
CA LEU A 142 -1.02 21.52 -0.67
C LEU A 142 -0.06 22.61 -1.18
N GLU A 143 1.19 22.26 -1.47
CA GLU A 143 2.21 23.20 -1.98
C GLU A 143 2.17 23.33 -3.50
N CYS A 144 1.58 22.35 -4.20
CA CYS A 144 1.44 22.40 -5.64
C CYS A 144 0.49 23.53 -6.04
N GLN A 145 1.03 24.59 -6.65
CA GLN A 145 0.23 25.70 -7.19
C GLN A 145 -0.50 25.34 -8.51
N HIS A 146 -0.31 24.10 -8.99
CA HIS A 146 -0.88 23.60 -10.24
C HIS A 146 -0.70 24.57 -11.42
N PRO A 147 0.54 25.05 -11.69
CA PRO A 147 0.75 26.03 -12.75
C PRO A 147 0.28 25.46 -14.09
N ASP A 148 -0.50 26.26 -14.83
CA ASP A 148 -1.18 25.86 -16.06
C ASP A 148 -0.24 25.27 -17.12
N GLU A 149 1.03 25.68 -17.12
CA GLU A 149 2.08 25.23 -18.03
C GLU A 149 2.57 23.80 -17.77
N GLU A 150 2.40 23.30 -16.54
CA GLU A 150 2.76 21.93 -16.14
C GLU A 150 1.54 20.98 -16.14
N GLN A 151 0.37 21.48 -16.54
CA GLN A 151 -0.84 20.65 -16.64
C GLN A 151 -0.89 19.88 -17.97
N GLU A 152 -1.42 18.65 -17.94
CA GLU A 152 -1.58 17.82 -19.13
C GLU A 152 -3.06 17.51 -19.39
N LEU A 153 -3.51 17.72 -20.64
CA LEU A 153 -4.86 17.36 -21.05
C LEU A 153 -4.87 15.96 -21.69
N TYR A 154 -5.70 15.08 -21.15
CA TYR A 154 -5.95 13.77 -21.72
C TYR A 154 -7.40 13.64 -22.20
N THR A 155 -7.59 13.07 -23.38
CA THR A 155 -8.91 12.72 -23.92
C THR A 155 -9.03 11.22 -24.10
N ARG A 156 -10.15 10.63 -23.69
CA ARG A 156 -10.40 9.19 -23.85
C ARG A 156 -11.29 8.95 -25.06
N CYS A 157 -10.82 8.12 -26.01
CA CYS A 157 -11.66 7.68 -27.12
C CYS A 157 -12.77 6.76 -26.60
N LYS A 158 -14.04 7.11 -26.84
CA LYS A 158 -15.20 6.32 -26.36
C LYS A 158 -15.31 4.94 -27.03
N ILE A 159 -14.75 4.76 -28.22
CA ILE A 159 -14.83 3.50 -28.99
C ILE A 159 -13.76 2.51 -28.53
N CYS A 160 -12.48 2.92 -28.58
CA CYS A 160 -11.35 2.03 -28.29
C CYS A 160 -10.78 2.17 -26.87
N GLY A 161 -11.26 3.14 -26.08
CA GLY A 161 -10.83 3.37 -24.71
C GLY A 161 -9.45 3.99 -24.54
N LYS A 162 -8.69 4.23 -25.62
CA LYS A 162 -7.33 4.80 -25.57
C LYS A 162 -7.35 6.24 -25.05
N TRP A 163 -6.39 6.56 -24.18
CA TRP A 163 -6.11 7.92 -23.73
C TRP A 163 -5.15 8.60 -24.71
N ILE A 164 -5.50 9.81 -25.16
CA ILE A 164 -4.74 10.61 -26.11
C ILE A 164 -4.37 11.92 -25.42
N LYS A 165 -3.07 12.19 -25.29
CA LYS A 165 -2.54 13.47 -24.81
C LYS A 165 -2.88 14.57 -25.82
N ARG A 166 -3.41 15.69 -25.35
CA ARG A 166 -3.79 16.86 -26.13
C ARG A 166 -3.06 18.09 -25.59
N ASP A 167 -2.86 19.07 -26.46
CA ASP A 167 -2.35 20.38 -26.07
C ASP A 167 -3.43 21.14 -25.30
N ILE A 168 -3.11 21.65 -24.11
CA ILE A 168 -4.01 22.45 -23.27
C ILE A 168 -4.43 23.74 -23.98
N ASN A 169 -3.55 24.33 -24.78
CA ASN A 169 -3.81 25.59 -25.49
C ASN A 169 -4.93 25.41 -26.54
N TYR A 170 -5.06 24.21 -27.12
CA TYR A 170 -6.15 23.89 -28.02
C TYR A 170 -7.52 24.05 -27.33
N PHE A 171 -7.64 23.63 -26.08
CA PHE A 171 -8.89 23.70 -25.32
C PHE A 171 -9.19 25.12 -24.82
N LYS A 172 -8.18 25.84 -24.32
CA LYS A 172 -8.31 27.26 -23.92
C LYS A 172 -8.82 28.12 -25.08
N ASN A 173 -8.22 27.96 -26.27
CA ASN A 173 -8.66 28.64 -27.49
C ASN A 173 -10.09 28.26 -27.91
N TYR A 174 -10.49 27.00 -27.66
CA TYR A 174 -11.85 26.54 -27.94
C TYR A 174 -12.87 27.22 -27.02
N ILE A 175 -12.66 27.24 -25.70
CA ILE A 175 -13.56 27.90 -24.74
C ILE A 175 -13.72 29.39 -25.06
N GLN A 176 -12.61 30.10 -25.28
CA GLN A 176 -12.63 31.54 -25.54
C GLN A 176 -13.42 31.92 -26.81
N LYS A 177 -13.53 31.00 -27.77
CA LYS A 177 -14.34 31.19 -29.00
C LYS A 177 -15.86 31.11 -28.75
N TYR A 178 -16.30 30.44 -27.69
CA TYR A 178 -17.73 30.33 -27.34
C TYR A 178 -18.17 31.38 -26.32
N GLU A 179 -17.27 31.83 -25.44
CA GLU A 179 -17.56 32.92 -24.51
C GLU A 179 -17.73 34.27 -25.24
N ASN A 180 -16.94 34.54 -26.29
CA ASN A 180 -17.07 35.75 -27.12
C ASN A 180 -18.27 35.75 -28.10
N LYS A 181 -19.15 34.74 -28.02
CA LYS A 181 -20.37 34.63 -28.83
C LYS A 181 -21.66 34.81 -28.02
N SER A 182 -21.54 35.08 -26.72
CA SER A 182 -22.65 35.48 -25.83
C SER A 182 -22.59 36.99 -25.58
#